data_AF-A0A2N1PKG5-F1
#
_entry.id   AF-A0A2N1PKG5-F1
#
_cell.length_a   1.000
_cell.length_b   1.000
_cell.length_c   1.000
_cell.angle_alpha   90.00
_cell.angle_beta   90.00
_cell.angle_gamma   90.00
#
_symmetry.space_group_name_H-M   'P 1'
#
loop_
_entity.id
_entity.type
_entity.pdbx_description
1 polymer ?
#
loop_
_entity_poly.entity_id
_entity_poly.type
_entity_poly.pdbx_seq_one_letter_code
_entity_poly.pdbx_strand_id
1 'polypeptide(L)'
;MELDVKGTSLTFQFYHARDNSIVSFAKDAEKEENRLFVPDEQSGFEEVIVDDDGEACFATYGAIIPFDVERIDKEGKIVNETYFRVDRCGIMIFRDAVLMSGRPAAQREAAEALSTMLMKEVTPIKFDQAVMSRFETNFILIKSIQLDEIPHAEVKKVRLAGKIEDVYAFSGLNVSMAKIKSISGTYRLADRDYVTVKTADGGKLTIFRKKGKGIEVEVIRYFKDFILTPTAMMAGRGGAAAESGGDDDQDDVRTDGVTEYTDVKGDWE
;
A
#
# COMPACT_ATOMS: atom_id res chain seq x y z
N MET A 1 -0.06 13.19 14.54
CA MET A 1 -0.26 11.81 15.02
C MET A 1 0.69 10.85 14.31
N GLU A 2 1.23 9.86 15.04
CA GLU A 2 2.17 8.84 14.55
C GLU A 2 1.60 7.44 14.80
N LEU A 3 1.62 6.56 13.80
CA LEU A 3 1.20 5.18 13.95
C LEU A 3 2.37 4.30 14.40
N ASP A 4 2.19 3.59 15.50
CA ASP A 4 3.08 2.48 15.82
C ASP A 4 2.78 1.30 14.90
N VAL A 5 3.84 0.68 14.37
CA VAL A 5 3.75 -0.43 13.42
C VAL A 5 4.69 -1.52 13.87
N LYS A 6 4.16 -2.71 14.15
CA LYS A 6 5.00 -3.85 14.47
C LYS A 6 5.80 -4.24 13.20
N GLY A 7 7.09 -3.90 13.18
CA GLY A 7 8.02 -4.21 12.08
C GLY A 7 8.59 -3.00 11.35
N THR A 8 8.99 -3.23 10.09
CA THR A 8 9.70 -2.26 9.22
C THR A 8 8.85 -1.76 8.06
N SER A 9 7.57 -2.14 7.98
CA SER A 9 6.67 -1.67 6.93
C SER A 9 5.22 -1.77 7.34
N LEU A 10 4.39 -0.91 6.77
CA LEU A 10 2.92 -0.99 6.85
C LEU A 10 2.35 -1.09 5.44
N THR A 11 1.45 -2.04 5.22
CA THR A 11 0.78 -2.22 3.93
C THR A 11 -0.69 -1.87 4.04
N PHE A 12 -1.14 -1.01 3.15
CA PHE A 12 -2.52 -0.60 3.01
C PHE A 12 -3.12 -1.16 1.73
N GLN A 13 -4.36 -1.63 1.82
CA GLN A 13 -5.28 -1.76 0.71
C GLN A 13 -6.18 -0.54 0.70
N PHE A 14 -6.32 0.10 -0.46
CA PHE A 14 -7.21 1.25 -0.64
C PHE A 14 -8.62 0.78 -1.00
N TYR A 15 -9.62 1.46 -0.44
CA TYR A 15 -11.04 1.25 -0.68
C TYR A 15 -11.72 2.58 -1.01
N HIS A 16 -12.69 2.52 -1.93
CA HIS A 16 -13.55 3.66 -2.23
C HIS A 16 -14.49 3.93 -1.06
N ALA A 17 -14.51 5.19 -0.65
CA ALA A 17 -15.41 5.67 0.39
C ALA A 17 -15.79 7.11 0.02
N ARG A 18 -16.81 7.26 -0.84
CA ARG A 18 -17.31 8.58 -1.25
C ARG A 18 -18.40 9.05 -0.30
N ASP A 19 -18.04 9.35 0.95
CA ASP A 19 -19.01 9.96 1.86
C ASP A 19 -18.37 10.69 3.04
N ASN A 20 -18.85 11.92 3.29
CA ASN A 20 -18.57 12.67 4.50
C ASN A 20 -19.19 12.00 5.74
N SER A 21 -20.18 11.12 5.55
CA SER A 21 -20.89 10.44 6.63
C SER A 21 -20.02 9.45 7.42
N ILE A 22 -18.91 8.97 6.83
CA ILE A 22 -18.06 7.96 7.49
C ILE A 22 -17.32 8.57 8.69
N VAL A 23 -16.93 9.83 8.58
CA VAL A 23 -16.29 10.58 9.67
C VAL A 23 -17.32 10.94 10.75
N SER A 24 -18.53 11.34 10.38
CA SER A 24 -19.59 11.55 11.39
C SER A 24 -19.97 10.25 12.09
N PHE A 25 -20.04 9.15 11.35
CA PHE A 25 -20.27 7.82 11.91
C PHE A 25 -19.17 7.43 12.90
N ALA A 26 -17.90 7.66 12.54
CA ALA A 26 -16.77 7.42 13.45
C ALA A 26 -16.86 8.26 14.74
N LYS A 27 -17.26 9.53 14.63
CA LYS A 27 -17.49 10.42 15.78
C LYS A 27 -18.67 9.96 16.64
N ASP A 28 -19.72 9.39 16.04
CA ASP A 28 -20.86 8.84 16.77
C ASP A 28 -20.49 7.53 17.46
N ALA A 29 -19.68 6.70 16.80
CA ALA A 29 -19.09 5.47 17.34
C ALA A 29 -18.13 5.72 18.50
N GLU A 30 -17.39 6.83 18.50
CA GLU A 30 -16.52 7.25 19.60
C GLU A 30 -17.32 7.74 20.83
N LYS A 31 -18.45 8.42 20.61
CA LYS A 31 -19.30 8.99 21.68
C LYS A 31 -20.17 7.96 22.37
N GLU A 32 -20.61 6.94 21.66
CA GLU A 32 -21.28 5.79 22.26
C GLU A 32 -20.21 4.78 22.66
N GLU A 33 -19.73 4.82 23.91
CA GLU A 33 -18.70 3.93 24.51
C GLU A 33 -18.93 2.40 24.32
N ASN A 34 -19.98 1.96 23.60
CA ASN A 34 -20.38 0.56 23.52
C ASN A 34 -21.18 0.14 22.28
N ARG A 35 -21.11 0.85 21.15
CA ARG A 35 -21.68 0.31 19.89
C ARG A 35 -20.73 -0.58 19.08
N LEU A 36 -19.46 -0.55 19.43
CA LEU A 36 -18.40 -1.24 18.71
C LEU A 36 -17.62 -2.24 19.58
N PHE A 37 -17.75 -2.17 20.91
CA PHE A 37 -17.17 -3.18 21.78
C PHE A 37 -17.83 -4.52 21.51
N VAL A 38 -17.01 -5.48 21.08
CA VAL A 38 -17.45 -6.83 20.81
C VAL A 38 -16.66 -7.78 21.72
N PRO A 39 -17.31 -8.67 22.48
CA PRO A 39 -16.63 -9.64 23.34
C PRO A 39 -15.61 -10.48 22.56
N ASP A 40 -14.63 -11.09 23.24
CA ASP A 40 -13.52 -11.89 22.69
C ASP A 40 -13.90 -13.02 21.69
N GLU A 41 -15.19 -13.25 21.42
CA GLU A 41 -15.77 -14.29 20.57
C GLU A 41 -16.66 -13.78 19.42
N GLN A 42 -16.69 -12.46 19.16
CA GLN A 42 -17.41 -11.90 18.01
C GLN A 42 -16.53 -10.89 17.25
N SER A 43 -16.80 -10.71 15.96
CA SER A 43 -16.10 -9.71 15.15
C SER A 43 -16.65 -8.30 15.37
N GLY A 44 -15.79 -7.29 15.39
CA GLY A 44 -16.20 -5.91 15.67
C GLY A 44 -15.10 -4.88 15.59
N PHE A 45 -15.44 -3.61 15.82
CA PHE A 45 -14.49 -2.51 15.79
C PHE A 45 -13.96 -2.20 17.21
N GLU A 46 -12.66 -2.09 17.34
CA GLU A 46 -11.95 -1.75 18.57
C GLU A 46 -11.26 -0.37 18.39
N GLU A 47 -10.99 0.33 19.48
CA GLU A 47 -10.06 1.48 19.50
C GLU A 47 -10.35 2.57 18.45
N VAL A 48 -11.57 3.11 18.46
CA VAL A 48 -11.93 4.22 17.56
C VAL A 48 -11.35 5.53 18.09
N ILE A 49 -10.50 6.16 17.29
CA ILE A 49 -9.84 7.43 17.57
C ILE A 49 -10.12 8.39 16.43
N VAL A 50 -10.64 9.57 16.73
CA VAL A 50 -10.83 10.62 15.73
C VAL A 50 -9.70 11.66 15.87
N ASP A 51 -9.12 12.08 14.74
CA ASP A 51 -8.12 13.15 14.70
C ASP A 51 -8.70 14.47 15.23
N ASP A 52 -7.88 15.35 15.80
CA ASP A 52 -8.35 16.59 16.46
C ASP A 52 -9.13 17.51 15.50
N ASP A 53 -8.71 17.55 14.23
CA ASP A 53 -9.38 18.30 13.16
C ASP A 53 -10.64 17.58 12.63
N GLY A 54 -10.83 16.33 13.04
CA GLY A 54 -11.97 15.50 12.66
C GLY A 54 -12.00 15.14 11.19
N GLU A 55 -10.87 15.17 10.48
CA GLU A 55 -10.74 14.83 9.06
C GLU A 55 -10.34 13.36 8.82
N ALA A 56 -9.89 12.68 9.87
CA ALA A 56 -9.53 11.27 9.84
C ALA A 56 -10.04 10.53 11.08
N CYS A 57 -10.37 9.26 10.90
CA CYS A 57 -10.67 8.32 11.98
C CYS A 57 -9.77 7.08 11.84
N PHE A 58 -9.36 6.54 12.97
CA PHE A 58 -8.59 5.32 13.10
C PHE A 58 -9.43 4.34 13.90
N ALA A 59 -9.50 3.10 13.45
CA ALA A 59 -10.17 2.04 14.17
C ALA A 59 -9.39 0.74 13.93
N THR A 60 -9.52 -0.19 14.85
CA THR A 60 -9.13 -1.58 14.62
C THR A 60 -10.40 -2.39 14.37
N TYR A 61 -10.36 -3.41 13.53
CA TYR A 61 -11.42 -4.38 13.39
C TYR A 61 -10.88 -5.77 13.73
N GLY A 62 -11.44 -6.40 14.76
CA GLY A 62 -11.20 -7.79 15.11
C GLY A 62 -12.08 -8.70 14.27
N ALA A 63 -11.47 -9.57 13.47
CA ALA A 63 -12.14 -10.49 12.56
C ALA A 63 -11.93 -11.95 13.01
N ILE A 64 -12.99 -12.73 13.14
CA ILE A 64 -12.91 -14.15 13.47
C ILE A 64 -12.82 -14.97 12.19
N ILE A 65 -11.61 -15.42 11.87
CA ILE A 65 -11.31 -16.11 10.62
C ILE A 65 -11.25 -17.62 10.86
N PRO A 66 -12.11 -18.42 10.22
CA PRO A 66 -11.99 -19.87 10.23
C PRO A 66 -10.76 -20.32 9.43
N PHE A 67 -10.13 -21.39 9.87
CA PHE A 67 -9.07 -22.08 9.13
C PHE A 67 -9.14 -23.59 9.38
N ASP A 68 -8.90 -24.37 8.33
CA ASP A 68 -8.94 -25.82 8.42
C ASP A 68 -7.54 -26.39 8.68
N VAL A 69 -7.48 -27.41 9.53
CA VAL A 69 -6.28 -28.20 9.81
C VAL A 69 -6.57 -29.63 9.42
N GLU A 70 -5.77 -30.14 8.49
CA GLU A 70 -5.75 -31.56 8.14
C GLU A 70 -4.93 -32.33 9.17
N ARG A 71 -5.52 -33.40 9.72
CA ARG A 71 -4.82 -34.33 10.60
C ARG A 71 -5.13 -35.76 10.22
N ILE A 72 -4.18 -36.66 10.47
CA ILE A 72 -4.40 -38.09 10.34
C ILE A 72 -4.93 -38.61 11.67
N ASP A 73 -6.08 -39.26 11.66
CA ASP A 73 -6.64 -39.88 12.86
C ASP A 73 -5.91 -41.19 13.24
N LYS A 74 -6.33 -41.79 14.35
CA LYS A 74 -5.77 -43.04 14.86
C LYS A 74 -6.00 -44.23 13.93
N GLU A 75 -6.90 -44.12 12.95
CA GLU A 75 -7.22 -45.12 11.94
C GLU A 75 -6.47 -44.89 10.62
N GLY A 76 -5.63 -43.85 10.54
CA GLY A 76 -4.89 -43.49 9.33
C GLY A 76 -5.70 -42.71 8.29
N LYS A 77 -6.89 -42.20 8.65
CA LYS A 77 -7.73 -41.39 7.74
C LYS A 77 -7.41 -39.92 7.89
N ILE A 78 -7.42 -39.19 6.77
CA ILE A 78 -7.33 -37.73 6.77
C ILE A 78 -8.67 -37.17 7.25
N VAL A 79 -8.63 -36.35 8.29
CA VAL A 79 -9.77 -35.65 8.86
C VAL A 79 -9.48 -34.15 8.83
N ASN A 80 -10.47 -33.37 8.41
CA ASN A 80 -10.42 -31.91 8.40
C ASN A 80 -11.13 -31.37 9.64
N GLU A 81 -10.44 -30.56 10.44
CA GLU A 81 -11.02 -29.85 11.58
C GLU A 81 -10.90 -28.33 11.39
N THR A 82 -12.02 -27.64 11.56
CA THR A 82 -12.07 -26.17 11.47
C THR A 82 -11.79 -25.55 12.84
N TYR A 83 -10.81 -24.66 12.86
CA TYR A 83 -10.45 -23.82 14.01
C TYR A 83 -10.70 -22.34 13.69
N PHE A 84 -10.71 -21.50 14.71
CA PHE A 84 -10.90 -20.06 14.57
C PHE A 84 -9.72 -19.29 15.14
N ARG A 85 -9.40 -18.16 14.52
CA ARG A 85 -8.42 -17.20 15.03
C ARG A 85 -8.94 -15.78 14.89
N VAL A 86 -8.51 -14.90 15.78
CA VAL A 86 -8.76 -13.46 15.65
C VAL A 86 -7.65 -12.81 14.84
N ASP A 87 -7.97 -12.34 13.64
CA ASP A 87 -7.09 -11.50 12.83
C ASP A 87 -7.51 -10.03 12.99
N ARG A 88 -6.57 -9.14 13.32
CA ARG A 88 -6.85 -7.70 13.45
C ARG A 88 -6.56 -6.95 12.15
N CYS A 89 -7.45 -6.03 11.80
CA CYS A 89 -7.34 -5.11 10.67
C CYS A 89 -7.28 -3.67 11.18
N GLY A 90 -6.17 -2.96 10.96
CA GLY A 90 -6.13 -1.52 11.19
C GLY A 90 -6.86 -0.79 10.07
N ILE A 91 -7.73 0.15 10.40
CA ILE A 91 -8.59 0.89 9.48
C ILE A 91 -8.29 2.37 9.68
N MET A 92 -8.05 3.06 8.57
CA MET A 92 -7.94 4.51 8.53
C MET A 92 -9.01 5.02 7.57
N ILE A 93 -9.84 5.91 8.08
CA ILE A 93 -10.97 6.46 7.36
C ILE A 93 -10.66 7.93 7.13
N PHE A 94 -10.64 8.31 5.86
CA PHE A 94 -10.63 9.68 5.40
C PHE A 94 -11.97 10.00 4.75
N ARG A 95 -12.23 11.28 4.52
CA ARG A 95 -13.43 11.77 3.83
C ARG A 95 -13.68 11.13 2.46
N ASP A 96 -12.63 10.77 1.75
CA ASP A 96 -12.65 10.33 0.36
C ASP A 96 -12.10 8.90 0.13
N ALA A 97 -11.59 8.25 1.18
CA ALA A 97 -11.05 6.90 1.09
C ALA A 97 -10.99 6.18 2.44
N VAL A 98 -11.03 4.86 2.36
CA VAL A 98 -10.73 3.97 3.49
C VAL A 98 -9.46 3.18 3.16
N LEU A 99 -8.51 3.18 4.08
CA LEU A 99 -7.26 2.43 3.98
C LEU A 99 -7.27 1.35 5.05
N MET A 100 -7.03 0.10 4.65
CA MET A 100 -7.02 -1.03 5.59
C MET A 100 -5.68 -1.73 5.57
N SER A 101 -5.19 -2.13 6.74
CA SER A 101 -3.94 -2.86 6.95
C SER A 101 -4.21 -4.13 7.75
N GLY A 102 -3.54 -5.23 7.40
CA GLY A 102 -3.76 -6.54 8.03
C GLY A 102 -3.88 -7.66 7.01
N ARG A 103 -4.41 -8.81 7.45
CA ARG A 103 -4.60 -9.97 6.58
C ARG A 103 -5.80 -9.75 5.64
N PRO A 104 -5.75 -10.20 4.37
CA PRO A 104 -6.82 -9.96 3.41
C PRO A 104 -8.22 -10.45 3.84
N ALA A 105 -8.29 -11.54 4.63
CA ALA A 105 -9.55 -12.05 5.15
C ALA A 105 -10.20 -11.04 6.13
N ALA A 106 -9.43 -10.54 7.10
CA ALA A 106 -9.90 -9.52 8.04
C ALA A 106 -10.25 -8.20 7.34
N GLN A 107 -9.48 -7.80 6.31
CA GLN A 107 -9.80 -6.62 5.50
C GLN A 107 -11.15 -6.76 4.77
N ARG A 108 -11.45 -7.94 4.23
CA ARG A 108 -12.73 -8.20 3.56
C ARG A 108 -13.89 -8.09 4.53
N GLU A 109 -13.77 -8.74 5.67
CA GLU A 109 -14.81 -8.72 6.70
C GLU A 109 -15.04 -7.30 7.25
N ALA A 110 -13.96 -6.55 7.50
CA ALA A 110 -14.03 -5.14 7.88
C ALA A 110 -14.73 -4.28 6.81
N ALA A 111 -14.46 -4.54 5.52
CA ALA A 111 -15.12 -3.83 4.43
C ALA A 111 -16.62 -4.15 4.34
N GLU A 112 -17.02 -5.41 4.58
CA GLU A 112 -18.42 -5.83 4.64
C GLU A 112 -19.15 -5.21 5.84
N ALA A 113 -18.50 -5.18 7.00
CA ALA A 113 -19.01 -4.54 8.20
C ALA A 113 -19.21 -3.03 7.97
N LEU A 114 -18.18 -2.32 7.49
CA LEU A 114 -18.30 -0.91 7.13
C LEU A 114 -19.39 -0.70 6.08
N SER A 115 -19.51 -1.58 5.08
CA SER A 115 -20.53 -1.44 4.04
C SER A 115 -21.94 -1.50 4.61
N THR A 116 -22.15 -2.43 5.54
CA THR A 116 -23.42 -2.60 6.25
C THR A 116 -23.74 -1.38 7.11
N MET A 117 -22.76 -0.90 7.87
CA MET A 117 -22.92 0.25 8.76
C MET A 117 -23.20 1.55 8.01
N LEU A 118 -22.52 1.75 6.87
CA LEU A 118 -22.65 2.94 6.04
C LEU A 118 -23.80 2.84 5.04
N MET A 119 -24.44 1.67 4.94
CA MET A 119 -25.43 1.33 3.90
C MET A 119 -24.92 1.63 2.48
N LYS A 120 -23.62 1.40 2.25
CA LYS A 120 -22.92 1.71 0.99
C LYS A 120 -21.82 0.71 0.73
N GLU A 121 -21.54 0.41 -0.53
CA GLU A 121 -20.50 -0.54 -0.89
C GLU A 121 -19.10 0.04 -0.66
N VAL A 122 -18.28 -0.66 0.14
CA VAL A 122 -16.85 -0.36 0.37
C VAL A 122 -16.01 -1.32 -0.48
N THR A 123 -15.67 -0.90 -1.70
CA THR A 123 -14.95 -1.74 -2.67
C THR A 123 -13.47 -1.38 -2.75
N PRO A 124 -12.57 -2.36 -2.92
CA PRO A 124 -11.15 -2.10 -3.10
C PRO A 124 -10.89 -1.32 -4.40
N ILE A 125 -10.04 -0.30 -4.32
CA ILE A 125 -9.57 0.48 -5.46
C ILE A 125 -8.52 -0.33 -6.21
N LYS A 126 -8.57 -0.36 -7.54
CA LYS A 126 -7.44 -0.80 -8.36
C LYS A 126 -6.68 0.42 -8.86
N PHE A 127 -5.36 0.37 -8.81
CA PHE A 127 -4.54 1.43 -9.36
C PHE A 127 -4.43 1.22 -10.87
N ASP A 128 -5.00 2.15 -11.62
CA ASP A 128 -4.89 2.17 -13.06
C ASP A 128 -3.46 2.52 -13.52
N GLN A 129 -3.21 2.45 -14.82
CA GLN A 129 -1.89 2.78 -15.34
C GLN A 129 -1.52 4.25 -15.17
N ALA A 130 -2.48 5.17 -15.12
CA ALA A 130 -2.16 6.57 -14.84
C ALA A 130 -1.58 6.72 -13.44
N VAL A 131 -2.17 6.07 -12.42
CA VAL A 131 -1.63 6.05 -11.06
C VAL A 131 -0.25 5.39 -11.01
N MET A 132 -0.11 4.23 -11.65
CA MET A 132 1.16 3.48 -11.63
C MET A 132 2.30 4.22 -12.35
N SER A 133 2.03 4.85 -13.49
CA SER A 133 3.00 5.68 -14.20
C SER A 133 3.39 6.91 -13.38
N ARG A 134 2.45 7.56 -12.68
CA ARG A 134 2.81 8.67 -11.77
C ARG A 134 3.77 8.22 -10.68
N PHE A 135 3.58 7.03 -10.11
CA PHE A 135 4.54 6.50 -9.14
C PHE A 135 5.93 6.34 -9.78
N GLU A 136 5.99 5.72 -10.96
CA GLU A 136 7.22 5.53 -11.73
C GLU A 136 7.97 6.84 -11.99
N THR A 137 7.29 7.89 -12.46
CA THR A 137 7.93 9.19 -12.73
C THR A 137 8.36 9.97 -11.50
N ASN A 138 7.80 9.68 -10.32
CA ASN A 138 8.10 10.42 -9.08
C ASN A 138 9.03 9.65 -8.12
N PHE A 139 9.41 8.42 -8.45
CA PHE A 139 10.51 7.76 -7.75
C PHE A 139 11.83 8.44 -8.11
N ILE A 140 12.63 8.73 -7.09
CA ILE A 140 14.01 9.19 -7.29
C ILE A 140 14.88 8.02 -7.71
N LEU A 141 14.58 6.85 -7.16
CA LEU A 141 15.31 5.63 -7.42
C LEU A 141 14.32 4.47 -7.43
N ILE A 142 14.18 3.82 -8.58
CA ILE A 142 13.39 2.59 -8.70
C ILE A 142 14.30 1.42 -8.31
N LYS A 143 13.89 0.67 -7.28
CA LYS A 143 14.59 -0.54 -6.81
C LYS A 143 14.15 -1.78 -7.56
N SER A 144 12.86 -1.85 -7.88
CA SER A 144 12.31 -2.91 -8.71
C SER A 144 11.01 -2.48 -9.37
N ILE A 145 10.76 -2.99 -10.56
CA ILE A 145 9.52 -2.82 -11.30
C ILE A 145 9.12 -4.15 -11.93
N GLN A 146 7.84 -4.48 -11.82
CA GLN A 146 7.24 -5.64 -12.48
C GLN A 146 6.29 -5.16 -13.56
N LEU A 147 6.52 -5.66 -14.77
CA LEU A 147 5.79 -5.36 -15.98
C LEU A 147 5.07 -6.63 -16.46
N ASP A 148 3.80 -6.49 -16.84
CA ASP A 148 3.03 -7.53 -17.54
C ASP A 148 2.59 -6.98 -18.92
N GLU A 149 1.92 -7.81 -19.72
CA GLU A 149 1.35 -7.42 -21.03
C GLU A 149 2.42 -6.86 -21.99
N ILE A 150 3.59 -7.47 -21.96
CA ILE A 150 4.72 -7.09 -22.80
C ILE A 150 4.44 -7.51 -24.25
N PRO A 151 4.67 -6.64 -25.25
CA PRO A 151 4.45 -6.96 -26.66
C PRO A 151 5.57 -7.87 -27.21
N HIS A 152 5.72 -9.06 -26.63
CA HIS A 152 6.69 -10.08 -27.03
C HIS A 152 6.02 -11.46 -27.02
N ALA A 153 6.25 -12.26 -28.07
CA ALA A 153 5.52 -13.51 -28.29
C ALA A 153 5.65 -14.53 -27.14
N GLU A 154 6.82 -14.58 -26.50
CA GLU A 154 7.15 -15.58 -25.48
C GLU A 154 7.23 -15.02 -24.05
N VAL A 155 7.26 -13.69 -23.90
CA VAL A 155 7.52 -13.05 -22.60
C VAL A 155 6.23 -12.41 -22.10
N LYS A 156 5.61 -13.05 -21.09
CA LYS A 156 4.36 -12.57 -20.49
C LYS A 156 4.56 -11.55 -19.37
N LYS A 157 5.70 -11.65 -18.67
CA LYS A 157 6.05 -10.86 -17.48
C LYS A 157 7.54 -10.61 -17.43
N VAL A 158 7.94 -9.40 -17.02
CA VAL A 158 9.33 -9.03 -16.75
C VAL A 158 9.41 -8.40 -15.38
N ARG A 159 10.47 -8.72 -14.65
CA ARG A 159 10.83 -8.05 -13.42
C ARG A 159 12.22 -7.46 -13.60
N LEU A 160 12.32 -6.15 -13.47
CA LEU A 160 13.59 -5.44 -13.42
C LEU A 160 13.89 -5.12 -11.95
N ALA A 161 15.12 -5.34 -11.52
CA ALA A 161 15.58 -5.04 -10.17
C ALA A 161 17.00 -4.47 -10.22
N GLY A 162 17.30 -3.50 -9.35
CA GLY A 162 18.57 -2.79 -9.36
C GLY A 162 18.37 -1.31 -9.05
N LYS A 163 19.40 -0.49 -9.29
CA LYS A 163 19.27 0.97 -9.29
C LYS A 163 18.82 1.40 -10.69
N ILE A 164 17.51 1.58 -10.87
CA ILE A 164 16.93 1.94 -12.16
C ILE A 164 16.57 3.43 -12.11
N GLU A 165 17.19 4.20 -13.00
CA GLU A 165 16.90 5.62 -13.19
C GLU A 165 15.88 5.84 -14.31
N ASP A 166 15.96 5.03 -15.38
CA ASP A 166 15.01 5.04 -16.49
C ASP A 166 14.65 3.60 -16.90
N VAL A 167 13.36 3.26 -16.84
CA VAL A 167 12.82 1.95 -17.21
C VAL A 167 12.85 1.77 -18.74
N TYR A 168 12.72 2.84 -19.51
CA TYR A 168 12.70 2.83 -20.97
C TYR A 168 14.09 2.78 -21.60
N ALA A 169 15.15 3.02 -20.82
CA ALA A 169 16.53 2.85 -21.26
C ALA A 169 16.95 1.37 -21.47
N PHE A 170 16.09 0.41 -21.11
CA PHE A 170 16.34 -1.02 -21.34
C PHE A 170 16.19 -1.38 -22.82
N SER A 171 17.29 -1.28 -23.57
CA SER A 171 17.35 -1.47 -25.03
C SER A 171 16.97 -2.88 -25.53
N GLY A 172 16.95 -3.89 -24.66
CA GLY A 172 16.65 -5.28 -25.01
C GLY A 172 15.16 -5.65 -25.03
N LEU A 173 14.26 -4.77 -24.59
CA LEU A 173 12.84 -5.09 -24.44
C LEU A 173 11.99 -3.85 -24.68
N ASN A 174 11.06 -3.91 -25.65
CA ASN A 174 10.14 -2.79 -25.89
C ASN A 174 9.09 -2.75 -24.77
N VAL A 175 9.39 -1.99 -23.72
CA VAL A 175 8.54 -1.82 -22.53
C VAL A 175 7.57 -0.64 -22.65
N SER A 176 7.58 0.10 -23.77
CA SER A 176 6.76 1.31 -23.98
C SER A 176 5.25 1.08 -23.87
N MET A 177 4.78 -0.14 -24.13
CA MET A 177 3.38 -0.55 -24.02
C MET A 177 3.11 -1.49 -22.85
N ALA A 178 4.12 -1.78 -22.02
CA ALA A 178 3.98 -2.73 -20.94
C ALA A 178 3.18 -2.15 -19.77
N LYS A 179 2.40 -3.00 -19.11
CA LYS A 179 1.59 -2.62 -17.97
C LYS A 179 2.39 -2.75 -16.68
N ILE A 180 2.51 -1.68 -15.91
CA ILE A 180 3.15 -1.72 -14.59
C ILE A 180 2.22 -2.45 -13.61
N LYS A 181 2.65 -3.62 -13.13
CA LYS A 181 1.97 -4.41 -12.11
C LYS A 181 2.35 -4.03 -10.69
N SER A 182 3.64 -3.80 -10.48
CA SER A 182 4.13 -3.31 -9.21
C SER A 182 5.43 -2.55 -9.40
N ILE A 183 5.68 -1.61 -8.51
CA ILE A 183 6.90 -0.81 -8.52
C ILE A 183 7.30 -0.51 -7.08
N SER A 184 8.60 -0.52 -6.81
CA SER A 184 9.16 -0.20 -5.50
C SER A 184 10.38 0.68 -5.66
N GLY A 185 10.53 1.67 -4.80
CA GLY A 185 11.63 2.61 -4.89
C GLY A 185 11.67 3.58 -3.72
N THR A 186 12.57 4.55 -3.83
CA THR A 186 12.72 5.66 -2.90
C THR A 186 12.00 6.88 -3.46
N TYR A 187 11.11 7.45 -2.66
CA TYR A 187 10.23 8.56 -3.02
C TYR A 187 10.61 9.80 -2.21
N ARG A 188 10.65 10.98 -2.84
CA ARG A 188 10.84 12.25 -2.15
C ARG A 188 9.48 12.75 -1.68
N LEU A 189 9.30 12.90 -0.38
CA LEU A 189 8.18 13.67 0.14
C LEU A 189 8.53 15.16 0.01
N ALA A 190 7.59 15.99 -0.45
CA ALA A 190 7.85 17.38 -0.84
C ALA A 190 8.64 18.18 0.21
N ASP A 191 8.33 17.98 1.50
CA ASP A 191 8.93 18.72 2.63
C ASP A 191 9.56 17.81 3.70
N ARG A 192 9.85 16.54 3.38
CA ARG A 192 10.24 15.52 4.37
C ARG A 192 11.36 14.60 3.86
N ASP A 193 11.86 13.77 4.78
CA ASP A 193 12.80 12.67 4.51
C ASP A 193 12.32 11.73 3.39
N TYR A 194 13.27 11.05 2.77
CA TYR A 194 13.01 10.02 1.78
C TYR A 194 12.26 8.82 2.38
N VAL A 195 11.24 8.34 1.66
CA VAL A 195 10.48 7.15 2.06
C VAL A 195 10.63 6.06 1.01
N THR A 196 10.90 4.83 1.45
CA THR A 196 10.82 3.69 0.53
C THR A 196 9.37 3.22 0.48
N VAL A 197 8.82 3.10 -0.72
CA VAL A 197 7.46 2.56 -0.93
C VAL A 197 7.46 1.47 -1.98
N LYS A 198 6.48 0.59 -1.88
CA LYS A 198 6.12 -0.39 -2.90
C LYS A 198 4.63 -0.25 -3.18
N THR A 199 4.25 -0.22 -4.44
CA THR A 199 2.84 -0.21 -4.84
C THR A 199 2.56 -1.29 -5.87
N ALA A 200 1.31 -1.72 -5.95
CA ALA A 200 0.84 -2.72 -6.91
C ALA A 200 -0.54 -2.34 -7.47
N ASP A 201 -0.81 -2.74 -8.71
CA ASP A 201 -2.04 -2.45 -9.47
C ASP A 201 -3.32 -2.93 -8.77
N GLY A 202 -3.21 -3.92 -7.89
CA GLY A 202 -4.28 -4.36 -6.99
C GLY A 202 -4.70 -3.35 -5.91
N GLY A 203 -4.16 -2.13 -5.90
CA GLY A 203 -4.53 -1.08 -4.96
C GLY A 203 -3.79 -1.13 -3.63
N LYS A 204 -2.62 -1.77 -3.63
CA LYS A 204 -1.80 -1.93 -2.42
C LYS A 204 -0.68 -0.91 -2.40
N LEU A 205 -0.46 -0.32 -1.23
CA LEU A 205 0.69 0.54 -0.94
C LEU A 205 1.37 0.03 0.32
N THR A 206 2.64 -0.32 0.21
CA THR A 206 3.51 -0.63 1.33
C THR A 206 4.45 0.53 1.55
N ILE A 207 4.41 1.11 2.76
CA ILE A 207 5.33 2.14 3.22
C ILE A 207 6.34 1.50 4.14
N PHE A 208 7.63 1.64 3.82
CA PHE A 208 8.73 1.10 4.63
C PHE A 208 9.28 2.17 5.56
N ARG A 209 9.64 1.76 6.78
CA ARG A 209 10.19 2.60 7.84
C ARG A 209 11.44 2.00 8.45
N LYS A 210 12.26 2.84 9.09
CA LYS A 210 13.34 2.35 9.95
C LYS A 210 12.73 1.69 11.19
N LYS A 211 13.29 0.56 11.62
CA LYS A 211 12.83 -0.18 12.81
C LYS A 211 12.82 0.77 14.03
N GLY A 212 11.71 0.79 14.76
CA GLY A 212 11.54 1.62 15.95
C GLY A 212 11.09 3.07 15.71
N LYS A 213 10.87 3.49 14.46
CA LYS A 213 10.19 4.77 14.15
C LYS A 213 8.79 4.51 13.64
N GLY A 214 7.81 5.30 14.05
CA GLY A 214 6.44 5.29 13.53
C GLY A 214 6.31 5.57 12.04
N ILE A 215 5.08 5.44 11.54
CA ILE A 215 4.70 6.07 10.26
C ILE A 215 3.77 7.21 10.59
N GLU A 216 4.16 8.42 10.20
CA GLU A 216 3.35 9.61 10.42
C GLU A 216 2.13 9.61 9.50
N VAL A 217 1.00 10.03 10.06
CA VAL A 217 -0.28 10.08 9.33
C VAL A 217 -0.20 10.98 8.11
N GLU A 218 0.59 12.05 8.16
CA GLU A 218 0.81 12.95 7.02
C GLU A 218 1.46 12.23 5.82
N VAL A 219 2.33 11.26 6.05
CA VAL A 219 2.92 10.46 4.95
C VAL A 219 1.85 9.62 4.27
N ILE A 220 0.93 9.06 5.07
CA ILE A 220 -0.18 8.26 4.56
C ILE A 220 -1.16 9.16 3.80
N ARG A 221 -1.47 10.34 4.35
CA ARG A 221 -2.33 11.36 3.72
C ARG A 221 -1.75 11.82 2.39
N TYR A 222 -0.44 12.08 2.32
CA TYR A 222 0.26 12.42 1.09
C TYR A 222 0.04 11.37 0.00
N PHE A 223 0.27 10.08 0.29
CA PHE A 223 0.08 9.04 -0.71
C PHE A 223 -1.39 8.84 -1.08
N LYS A 224 -2.31 8.99 -0.12
CA LYS A 224 -3.74 8.96 -0.38
C LYS A 224 -4.12 10.05 -1.38
N ASP A 225 -3.72 11.29 -1.14
CA ASP A 225 -3.97 12.40 -2.06
C ASP A 225 -3.29 12.16 -3.41
N PHE A 226 -2.04 11.69 -3.42
CA PHE A 226 -1.31 11.35 -4.65
C PHE A 226 -2.01 10.31 -5.51
N ILE A 227 -2.59 9.28 -4.88
CA ILE A 227 -3.33 8.21 -5.56
C ILE A 227 -4.67 8.74 -6.10
N LEU A 228 -5.41 9.49 -5.28
CA LEU A 228 -6.78 9.92 -5.60
C LEU A 228 -6.86 11.20 -6.43
N THR A 229 -5.78 11.98 -6.51
CA THR A 229 -5.76 13.21 -7.32
C THR A 229 -5.92 12.87 -8.80
N PRO A 230 -6.91 13.46 -9.50
CA PRO A 230 -7.03 13.32 -10.95
C PRO A 230 -5.80 13.91 -11.65
N THR A 231 -5.25 13.20 -12.64
CA THR A 231 -4.03 13.59 -13.37
C THR A 231 -4.09 15.02 -13.96
N ALA A 232 -5.28 15.55 -14.24
CA ALA A 232 -5.49 16.91 -14.74
C ALA A 232 -5.16 18.03 -13.73
N MET A 233 -5.20 17.78 -12.42
CA MET A 233 -5.02 18.83 -11.38
C MET A 233 -3.55 19.11 -11.02
N MET A 234 -2.61 18.23 -11.38
CA MET A 234 -1.18 18.41 -11.05
C MET A 234 -0.43 19.26 -12.09
N ALA A 235 -0.97 19.44 -13.30
CA ALA A 235 -0.40 20.31 -14.32
C ALA A 235 -0.37 21.80 -13.90
N GLY A 236 -1.12 22.19 -12.87
CA GLY A 236 -1.13 23.55 -12.31
C GLY A 236 -0.20 23.77 -11.11
N ARG A 237 0.48 22.74 -10.59
CA ARG A 237 1.40 22.87 -9.43
C ARG A 237 2.89 22.79 -9.79
N GLY A 238 3.23 22.46 -11.04
CA GLY A 238 4.60 22.43 -11.56
C GLY A 238 5.10 23.75 -12.15
N GLY A 239 4.57 24.89 -11.71
CA GLY A 239 4.86 26.22 -12.27
C GLY A 239 5.36 27.20 -11.22
N ALA A 240 6.38 26.83 -10.45
CA ALA A 240 7.18 27.76 -9.66
C ALA A 240 8.61 27.23 -9.52
N ALA A 241 9.30 27.08 -10.66
CA ALA A 241 10.76 27.11 -10.72
C ALA A 241 11.16 28.60 -10.69
N ALA A 242 11.75 29.08 -9.61
CA ALA A 242 13.20 29.08 -9.39
C ALA A 242 13.88 30.09 -10.31
N GLU A 243 14.01 31.33 -9.81
CA GLU A 243 14.96 32.30 -10.34
C GLU A 243 16.38 31.89 -9.96
N SER A 244 17.13 31.54 -11.02
CA SER A 244 18.55 31.83 -11.29
C SER A 244 19.61 31.91 -10.17
N GLY A 245 20.70 31.17 -10.44
CA GLY A 245 22.07 31.45 -10.00
C GLY A 245 22.71 30.18 -9.43
N GLY A 246 23.83 29.67 -9.89
CA GLY A 246 24.79 30.11 -10.90
C GLY A 246 25.78 28.97 -11.18
N ASP A 247 26.81 29.32 -11.93
CA ASP A 247 27.81 28.53 -12.66
C ASP A 247 28.59 27.41 -11.94
N ASP A 248 29.19 26.58 -12.82
CA ASP A 248 30.46 25.81 -12.71
C ASP A 248 30.52 24.56 -11.80
N ASP A 249 30.58 23.37 -12.40
CA ASP A 249 31.85 22.71 -12.77
C ASP A 249 31.58 21.26 -13.25
N GLN A 250 32.17 20.91 -14.39
CA GLN A 250 32.21 19.54 -14.91
C GLN A 250 33.26 18.73 -14.16
N ASP A 251 32.86 17.60 -13.57
CA ASP A 251 33.80 16.53 -13.21
C ASP A 251 33.27 15.18 -13.67
N ASP A 252 34.06 14.55 -14.54
CA ASP A 252 33.90 13.22 -15.11
C ASP A 252 33.83 12.14 -14.03
N VAL A 253 32.71 11.43 -13.94
CA VAL A 253 32.64 10.17 -13.18
C VAL A 253 32.59 8.98 -14.13
N ARG A 254 33.76 8.33 -14.26
CA ARG A 254 33.94 7.02 -14.86
C ARG A 254 33.00 6.00 -14.22
N THR A 255 32.20 5.33 -15.04
CA THR A 255 31.37 4.18 -14.66
C THR A 255 32.13 2.89 -14.93
N ASP A 256 32.85 2.38 -13.93
CA ASP A 256 33.33 0.99 -13.94
C ASP A 256 32.16 0.08 -13.55
N GLY A 257 31.40 -0.35 -14.56
CA GLY A 257 30.34 -1.34 -14.43
C GLY A 257 30.92 -2.74 -14.28
N VAL A 258 31.10 -3.21 -13.04
CA VAL A 258 31.28 -4.63 -12.75
C VAL A 258 29.90 -5.28 -12.66
N THR A 259 29.53 -6.04 -13.68
CA THR A 259 28.35 -6.91 -13.68
C THR A 259 28.79 -8.28 -13.16
N GLU A 260 28.58 -8.57 -11.88
CA GLU A 260 28.74 -9.93 -11.37
C GLU A 260 27.43 -10.72 -11.56
N TYR A 261 27.48 -11.70 -12.46
CA TYR A 261 26.53 -12.80 -12.51
C TYR A 261 26.93 -13.83 -11.45
N THR A 262 26.04 -14.13 -10.52
CA THR A 262 26.13 -15.35 -9.72
C THR A 262 24.86 -16.15 -9.86
N ASP A 263 24.98 -17.22 -10.63
CA ASP A 263 24.03 -18.31 -10.75
C ASP A 263 24.57 -19.43 -9.85
N VAL A 264 23.98 -19.66 -8.66
CA VAL A 264 24.22 -20.89 -7.89
C VAL A 264 22.95 -21.33 -7.16
N LYS A 265 22.59 -22.59 -7.45
CA LYS A 265 21.56 -23.43 -6.86
C LYS A 265 21.80 -23.76 -5.37
N GLY A 266 20.72 -24.17 -4.69
CA GLY A 266 20.72 -24.97 -3.46
C GLY A 266 20.68 -24.12 -2.18
N ASP A 267 20.03 -24.49 -1.09
CA ASP A 267 19.24 -25.67 -0.75
C ASP A 267 18.25 -25.25 0.36
N TRP A 268 17.18 -26.02 0.49
CA TRP A 268 16.18 -25.88 1.54
C TRP A 268 16.69 -26.51 2.83
N GLU A 269 16.78 -25.73 3.90
CA GLU A 269 16.46 -26.14 5.29
C GLU A 269 15.80 -24.98 6.03
#